data_AF-A0A924U7V6-F1
#
_entry.id   AF-A0A924U7V6-F1
#
_cell.length_a   1.000
_cell.length_b   1.000
_cell.length_c   1.000
_cell.angle_alpha   90.00
_cell.angle_beta   90.00
_cell.angle_gamma   90.00
#
_symmetry.space_group_name_H-M   'P 1'
#
loop_
_entity.id
_entity.type
_entity.pdbx_description
1 polymer ?
#
loop_
_entity_poly.entity_id
_entity_poly.type
_entity_poly.pdbx_seq_one_letter_code
_entity_poly.pdbx_strand_id
1 'polypeptide(L)'
;SWETTQNNLALAQRWLGTVTCDATKLNQSRDGYTACEALQFESEAPFNWAMLQWNIADLALARHFLTADPALLVEARSYVTGARAFFVKGSEYQTGRCDDLLAQVEAAEVGP
;
A
#
# COMPACT_ATOMS: atom_id res chain seq x y z
N SER A 1 -12.05 -13.30 -8.24
CA SER A 1 -11.92 -12.97 -9.68
C SER A 1 -10.44 -12.87 -10.02
N TRP A 2 -10.08 -12.67 -11.30
CA TRP A 2 -8.69 -12.39 -11.74
C TRP A 2 -8.01 -11.32 -10.88
N GLU A 3 -8.77 -10.33 -10.42
CA GLU A 3 -8.28 -9.18 -9.67
C GLU A 3 -7.91 -9.53 -8.23
N THR A 4 -8.72 -10.38 -7.58
CA THR A 4 -8.35 -10.97 -6.28
C THR A 4 -7.03 -11.72 -6.39
N THR A 5 -6.82 -12.44 -7.50
CA THR A 5 -5.57 -13.17 -7.76
C THR A 5 -4.40 -12.21 -7.97
N GLN A 6 -4.57 -11.14 -8.77
CA GLN A 6 -3.52 -10.14 -9.00
C GLN A 6 -3.16 -9.36 -7.74
N ASN A 7 -4.14 -8.92 -6.95
CA ASN A 7 -3.91 -8.26 -5.67
C ASN A 7 -3.16 -9.18 -4.68
N ASN A 8 -3.51 -10.46 -4.61
CA ASN A 8 -2.83 -11.41 -3.73
C ASN A 8 -1.40 -11.72 -4.21
N LEU A 9 -1.17 -11.81 -5.52
CA LEU A 9 0.16 -11.97 -6.08
C LEU A 9 1.05 -10.75 -5.79
N ALA A 10 0.53 -9.54 -6.01
CA ALA A 10 1.21 -8.30 -5.71
C ALA A 10 1.56 -8.19 -4.22
N LEU A 11 0.64 -8.60 -3.33
CA LEU A 11 0.90 -8.69 -1.90
C LEU A 11 2.05 -9.64 -1.59
N ALA A 12 2.02 -10.86 -2.12
CA ALA A 12 3.09 -11.84 -1.91
C ALA A 12 4.46 -11.34 -2.42
N GLN A 13 4.47 -10.66 -3.57
CA GLN A 13 5.68 -10.06 -4.14
C GLN A 13 6.22 -8.92 -3.28
N ARG A 14 5.34 -8.07 -2.72
CA ARG A 14 5.73 -7.01 -1.76
C ARG A 14 6.41 -7.61 -0.54
N TRP A 15 5.79 -8.62 0.08
CA TRP A 15 6.35 -9.32 1.23
C TRP A 15 7.72 -9.89 0.91
N LEU A 16 7.83 -10.63 -0.20
CA LEU A 16 9.10 -11.22 -0.61
C LEU A 16 10.17 -10.15 -0.87
N GLY A 17 9.85 -9.11 -1.64
CA GLY A 17 10.79 -8.03 -1.93
C GLY A 17 11.24 -7.27 -0.69
N THR A 18 10.37 -7.13 0.32
CA THR A 18 10.70 -6.48 1.59
C THR A 18 11.67 -7.32 2.40
N VAL A 19 11.40 -8.63 2.56
CA VAL A 19 12.28 -9.50 3.37
C VAL A 19 13.59 -9.85 2.68
N THR A 20 13.65 -9.82 1.35
CA THR A 20 14.88 -10.11 0.57
C THR A 20 15.59 -8.86 0.06
N CYS A 21 15.09 -7.66 0.36
CA CYS A 21 15.56 -6.40 -0.22
C CYS A 21 15.66 -6.43 -1.76
N ASP A 22 14.69 -7.08 -2.43
CA ASP A 22 14.67 -7.26 -3.89
C ASP A 22 13.79 -6.20 -4.56
N ALA A 23 14.43 -5.19 -5.15
CA ALA A 23 13.77 -4.13 -5.90
C ALA A 23 12.93 -4.67 -7.07
N THR A 24 13.34 -5.77 -7.71
CA THR A 24 12.60 -6.40 -8.81
C THR A 24 11.25 -6.90 -8.33
N LYS A 25 11.20 -7.51 -7.14
CA LYS A 25 9.95 -7.99 -6.54
C LYS A 25 9.04 -6.85 -6.11
N LEU A 26 9.60 -5.77 -5.57
CA LEU A 26 8.82 -4.58 -5.25
C LEU A 26 8.23 -3.92 -6.51
N ASN A 27 8.98 -3.89 -7.62
CA ASN A 27 8.47 -3.38 -8.90
C ASN A 27 7.36 -4.27 -9.47
N GLN A 28 7.51 -5.60 -9.44
CA GLN A 28 6.46 -6.54 -9.84
C GLN A 28 5.18 -6.37 -9.02
N SER A 29 5.32 -6.12 -7.71
CA SER A 29 4.20 -5.79 -6.84
C SER A 29 3.48 -4.51 -7.29
N ARG A 30 4.23 -3.47 -7.68
CA ARG A 30 3.63 -2.21 -8.16
C ARG A 30 2.86 -2.42 -9.46
N ASP A 31 3.40 -3.21 -10.39
CA ASP A 31 2.72 -3.54 -11.65
C ASP A 31 1.39 -4.26 -11.38
N GLY A 32 1.39 -5.23 -10.47
CA GLY A 32 0.18 -5.96 -10.07
C GLY A 32 -0.88 -5.07 -9.42
N TYR A 33 -0.47 -4.16 -8.53
CA TYR A 33 -1.42 -3.18 -7.97
C TYR A 33 -1.91 -2.16 -8.99
N THR A 34 -1.07 -1.71 -9.93
CA THR A 34 -1.47 -0.79 -11.01
C THR A 34 -2.55 -1.42 -11.89
N ALA A 35 -2.43 -2.71 -12.19
CA ALA A 35 -3.47 -3.46 -12.89
C ALA A 35 -4.80 -3.50 -12.10
N CYS A 36 -4.73 -3.49 -10.76
CA CYS A 36 -5.92 -3.45 -9.91
C CYS A 36 -6.51 -2.02 -9.78
N GLU A 37 -5.72 -0.97 -9.97
CA GLU A 37 -6.20 0.41 -9.96
C GLU A 37 -7.00 0.80 -11.21
N ALA A 38 -6.81 0.08 -12.32
CA ALA A 38 -7.60 0.26 -13.55
C ALA A 38 -9.07 -0.20 -13.40
N LEU A 39 -9.44 -0.69 -12.23
CA LEU A 39 -10.72 -1.30 -11.93
C LEU A 39 -11.63 -0.35 -11.17
N GLN A 40 -12.93 -0.53 -11.30
CA GLN A 40 -13.94 0.36 -10.71
C GLN A 40 -14.26 0.03 -9.24
N PHE A 41 -13.25 -0.39 -8.46
CA PHE A 41 -13.46 -0.77 -7.06
C PHE A 41 -13.98 0.35 -6.19
N GLU A 42 -13.62 1.61 -6.46
CA GLU A 42 -14.09 2.74 -5.65
C GLU A 42 -15.63 2.82 -5.62
N SER A 43 -16.28 2.57 -6.75
CA SER A 43 -17.75 2.56 -6.85
C SER A 43 -18.38 1.21 -6.56
N GLU A 44 -17.75 0.11 -6.98
CA GLU A 44 -18.38 -1.23 -6.94
C GLU A 44 -18.06 -2.03 -5.67
N ALA A 45 -16.88 -1.82 -5.11
CA ALA A 45 -16.37 -2.57 -3.97
C ALA A 45 -15.44 -1.69 -3.10
N PRO A 46 -15.98 -0.62 -2.47
CA PRO A 46 -15.17 0.43 -1.86
C PRO A 46 -14.29 -0.07 -0.69
N PHE A 47 -14.69 -1.16 -0.04
CA PHE A 47 -13.85 -1.84 0.95
C PHE A 47 -12.59 -2.45 0.32
N ASN A 48 -12.72 -3.10 -0.84
CA ASN A 48 -11.58 -3.66 -1.58
C ASN A 48 -10.70 -2.55 -2.14
N TRP A 49 -11.30 -1.44 -2.58
CA TRP A 49 -10.56 -0.24 -2.97
C TRP A 49 -9.69 0.26 -1.80
N ALA A 50 -10.25 0.46 -0.61
CA ALA A 50 -9.48 0.94 0.54
C ALA A 50 -8.34 -0.02 0.94
N MET A 51 -8.56 -1.34 0.83
CA MET A 51 -7.51 -2.34 0.99
C MET A 51 -6.48 -2.34 -0.15
N LEU A 52 -6.82 -1.96 -1.37
CA LEU A 52 -5.82 -1.78 -2.41
C LEU A 52 -4.95 -0.56 -2.10
N GLN A 53 -5.58 0.55 -1.68
CA GLN A 53 -4.89 1.79 -1.35
C GLN A 53 -3.86 1.59 -0.22
N TRP A 54 -4.23 0.92 0.88
CA TRP A 54 -3.26 0.69 1.97
C TRP A 54 -2.05 -0.18 1.56
N ASN A 55 -2.20 -0.98 0.51
CA ASN A 55 -1.27 -2.03 0.11
C ASN A 55 -0.20 -1.39 -0.78
N ILE A 56 -0.65 -0.44 -1.60
CA ILE A 56 0.19 0.48 -2.34
C ILE A 56 0.98 1.37 -1.37
N ALA A 57 0.37 1.89 -0.31
CA ALA A 57 1.08 2.68 0.69
C ALA A 57 2.20 1.90 1.39
N ASP A 58 1.90 0.66 1.82
CA ASP A 58 2.88 -0.25 2.41
C ASP A 58 4.01 -0.61 1.42
N LEU A 59 3.69 -0.82 0.14
CA LEU A 59 4.68 -1.03 -0.91
C LEU A 59 5.58 0.21 -1.12
N ALA A 60 5.00 1.41 -1.11
CA ALA A 60 5.74 2.65 -1.27
C ALA A 60 6.73 2.86 -0.11
N LEU A 61 6.34 2.57 1.14
CA LEU A 61 7.27 2.54 2.28
C LEU A 61 8.39 1.51 2.10
N ALA A 62 8.08 0.28 1.68
CA ALA A 62 9.09 -0.74 1.46
C ALA A 62 10.11 -0.31 0.38
N ARG A 63 9.64 0.34 -0.69
CA ARG A 63 10.50 0.90 -1.74
C ARG A 63 11.33 2.07 -1.20
N HIS A 64 10.75 2.95 -0.37
CA HIS A 64 11.46 4.05 0.26
C HIS A 64 12.61 3.54 1.13
N PHE A 65 12.38 2.54 1.97
CA PHE A 65 13.44 1.96 2.81
C PHE A 65 14.59 1.35 1.99
N LEU A 66 14.33 0.92 0.75
CA LEU A 66 15.36 0.39 -0.15
C LEU A 66 16.11 1.48 -0.93
N THR A 67 15.45 2.56 -1.32
CA THR A 67 16.01 3.57 -2.24
C THR A 67 16.29 4.93 -1.60
N ALA A 68 15.79 5.17 -0.40
CA ALA A 68 15.75 6.47 0.28
C ALA A 68 15.08 7.58 -0.54
N ASP A 69 14.17 7.24 -1.46
CA ASP A 69 13.47 8.21 -2.30
C ASP A 69 12.29 8.85 -1.53
N PRO A 70 12.33 10.16 -1.22
CA PRO A 70 11.27 10.83 -0.47
C PRO A 70 9.95 10.97 -1.25
N ALA A 71 9.96 10.88 -2.58
CA ALA A 71 8.72 10.90 -3.36
C ALA A 71 7.79 9.73 -3.01
N LEU A 72 8.37 8.60 -2.57
CA LEU A 72 7.63 7.43 -2.12
C LEU A 72 6.93 7.64 -0.78
N LEU A 73 7.41 8.56 0.07
CA LEU A 73 6.72 8.93 1.31
C LEU A 73 5.46 9.75 1.01
N VAL A 74 5.53 10.63 0.01
CA VAL A 74 4.37 11.39 -0.49
C VAL A 74 3.35 10.44 -1.11
N GLU A 75 3.80 9.47 -1.92
CA GLU A 75 2.93 8.41 -2.46
C GLU A 75 2.26 7.65 -1.32
N ALA A 76 3.05 7.11 -0.38
CA ALA A 76 2.54 6.33 0.75
C ALA A 76 1.47 7.10 1.55
N ARG A 77 1.74 8.36 1.89
CA ARG A 77 0.82 9.24 2.63
C ARG A 77 -0.51 9.41 1.88
N SER A 78 -0.45 9.73 0.59
CA SER A 78 -1.65 9.95 -0.22
C SER A 78 -2.56 8.72 -0.21
N TYR A 79 -2.00 7.55 -0.47
CA TYR A 79 -2.75 6.30 -0.53
C TYR A 79 -3.32 5.90 0.84
N VAL A 80 -2.52 5.96 1.91
CA VAL A 80 -3.00 5.55 3.24
C VAL A 80 -4.04 6.51 3.80
N THR A 81 -3.93 7.82 3.54
CA THR A 81 -4.97 8.79 3.96
C THR A 81 -6.28 8.54 3.21
N GLY A 82 -6.23 8.20 1.92
CA GLY A 82 -7.40 7.79 1.15
C GLY A 82 -8.06 6.53 1.71
N ALA A 83 -7.28 5.49 2.01
CA ALA A 83 -7.77 4.27 2.67
C ALA A 83 -8.40 4.58 4.04
N ARG A 84 -7.72 5.39 4.85
CA ARG A 84 -8.13 5.72 6.22
C ARG A 84 -9.45 6.49 6.28
N ALA A 85 -9.70 7.37 5.30
CA ALA A 85 -10.94 8.14 5.21
C ALA A 85 -12.17 7.26 4.96
N PHE A 86 -11.99 6.09 4.33
CA PHE A 86 -13.07 5.13 4.12
C PHE A 86 -13.43 4.33 5.39
N PHE A 87 -12.44 3.93 6.18
CA PHE A 87 -12.67 3.09 7.36
C PHE A 87 -13.27 3.87 8.53
N VAL A 88 -14.38 3.36 9.07
CA VAL A 88 -15.18 3.98 10.15
C VAL A 88 -15.33 3.05 11.36
N LYS A 89 -16.14 3.44 12.35
CA LYS A 89 -16.44 2.63 13.56
C LYS A 89 -16.86 1.20 13.18
N GLY A 90 -16.27 0.18 13.80
CA GLY A 90 -16.41 -1.23 13.42
C GLY A 90 -15.35 -1.74 12.43
N SER A 91 -14.39 -0.89 12.02
CA SER A 91 -13.22 -1.25 11.20
C SER A 91 -11.92 -1.05 11.98
N GLU A 92 -11.89 -1.42 13.27
CA GLU A 92 -10.80 -1.07 14.19
C GLU A 92 -9.43 -1.58 13.72
N TYR A 93 -9.40 -2.81 13.19
CA TYR A 93 -8.20 -3.38 12.58
C TYR A 93 -7.74 -2.53 11.39
N GLN A 94 -8.68 -2.14 10.53
CA GLN A 94 -8.34 -1.44 9.31
C GLN A 94 -7.86 -0.01 9.57
N THR A 95 -8.53 0.68 10.51
CA THR A 95 -8.09 2.00 10.97
C THR A 95 -6.73 1.93 11.61
N GLY A 96 -6.48 0.94 12.50
CA GLY A 96 -5.19 0.78 13.15
C GLY A 96 -4.05 0.52 12.15
N ARG A 97 -4.27 -0.35 11.16
CA ARG A 97 -3.26 -0.63 10.13
C ARG A 97 -2.88 0.61 9.32
N CYS A 98 -3.85 1.47 8.99
CA CYS A 98 -3.60 2.73 8.30
C CYS A 98 -2.87 3.73 9.21
N ASP A 99 -3.25 3.81 10.48
CA ASP A 99 -2.62 4.69 11.46
C ASP A 99 -1.15 4.27 11.68
N ASP A 100 -0.84 2.97 11.70
CA ASP A 100 0.53 2.43 11.75
C ASP A 100 1.36 2.80 10.51
N LEU A 101 0.75 2.81 9.33
CA LEU A 101 1.41 3.24 8.09
C LEU A 101 1.69 4.73 8.09
N LEU A 102 0.73 5.55 8.53
CA LEU A 102 0.91 7.00 8.69
C LEU A 102 2.06 7.31 9.65
N ALA A 103 2.10 6.63 10.80
CA ALA A 103 3.19 6.78 11.77
C ALA A 103 4.56 6.42 11.18
N GLN A 104 4.63 5.37 10.33
CA GLN A 104 5.87 5.01 9.63
C GLN A 104 6.30 6.08 8.61
N VAL A 105 5.36 6.65 7.86
CA VAL A 105 5.64 7.76 6.93
C VAL A 105 6.18 8.97 7.71
N GLU A 106 5.51 9.36 8.80
CA GLU A 106 5.93 10.49 9.64
C GLU A 106 7.32 10.28 10.24
N ALA A 107 7.61 9.07 10.75
CA ALA A 107 8.93 8.73 11.27
C ALA A 107 10.01 8.81 10.17
N ALA A 108 9.73 8.34 8.96
CA ALA A 108 10.67 8.37 7.84
C ALA A 108 10.93 9.80 7.32
N GLU A 109 9.94 10.69 7.38
CA GLU A 109 10.08 12.11 6.98
C GLU A 109 10.98 12.92 7.94
N VAL A 110 10.98 12.59 9.23
CA VAL A 110 11.81 13.29 10.24
C VAL A 110 13.29 12.89 10.11
N GLY A 111 13.58 11.72 9.53
CA GLY A 111 14.92 11.16 9.44
C GLY A 111 15.42 10.60 10.79
N PRO A 112 16.55 9.87 10.79
CA PRO A 112 17.20 9.39 12.01
C PRO A 112 17.87 10.49 12.84
#